data_AF-A0A7K1USK1-F1
#
_entry.id   AF-A0A7K1USK1-F1
#
_cell.length_a   1.000
_cell.length_b   1.000
_cell.length_c   1.000
_cell.angle_alpha   90.00
_cell.angle_beta   90.00
_cell.angle_gamma   90.00
#
_symmetry.space_group_name_H-M   'P 1'
#
loop_
_entity.id
_entity.type
_entity.pdbx_description
1 polymer ?
#
loop_
_entity_poly.entity_id
_entity_poly.type
_entity_poly.pdbx_seq_one_letter_code
_entity_poly.pdbx_strand_id
1 'polypeptide(L)'
;MTTWTKVRATAALATLMVLATGCGGNDKQDNHAAETSMTTTTTTMRTSSDHLLLSSNEFPTGALKIELPKESVVTGFGNSTGASDNKNAQGPVTVTPAECLGAQQDLANQLQQLMQNASFTGAQQADGTVFTEVISMTAADLGKISDVITRCAQMRLTTTVLGKQLTNTTVTIETLPLPDGVNGTGALAYRTTSQSQVGDQSMPTSSYTGYAVVDGLTVALHSQNLTGQQADESTFENLFGQAVQKVRDIQ
;
A
#
# COMPACT_ATOMS: atom_id res chain seq x y z
N MET A 1 23.93 -16.59 -37.55
CA MET A 1 22.86 -15.85 -38.25
C MET A 1 21.57 -16.60 -38.00
N THR A 2 20.75 -16.13 -37.07
CA THR A 2 19.54 -16.84 -36.65
C THR A 2 18.42 -15.81 -36.46
N THR A 3 17.40 -15.95 -37.30
CA THR A 3 16.30 -15.02 -37.54
C THR A 3 15.25 -15.09 -36.43
N TRP A 4 14.83 -13.92 -35.93
CA TRP A 4 13.75 -13.79 -34.95
C TRP A 4 12.41 -13.55 -35.67
N THR A 5 11.48 -14.49 -35.53
CA THR A 5 10.12 -14.40 -36.08
C THR A 5 9.22 -13.64 -35.09
N LYS A 6 8.71 -12.48 -35.50
CA LYS A 6 7.77 -11.65 -34.73
C LYS A 6 6.36 -12.27 -34.81
N VAL A 7 5.77 -12.65 -33.68
CA VAL A 7 4.35 -13.01 -33.61
C VAL A 7 3.59 -11.80 -33.06
N ARG A 8 2.73 -11.22 -33.91
CA ARG A 8 1.72 -10.23 -33.54
C ARG A 8 0.47 -10.98 -33.07
N ALA A 9 0.02 -10.73 -31.84
CA ALA A 9 -1.27 -11.20 -31.37
C ALA A 9 -2.30 -10.05 -31.46
N THR A 10 -3.34 -10.32 -32.23
CA THR A 10 -4.50 -9.49 -32.54
C THR A 10 -5.45 -9.36 -31.36
N ALA A 11 -5.96 -8.14 -31.15
CA ALA A 11 -7.05 -7.82 -30.24
C ALA A 11 -8.38 -8.43 -30.72
N ALA A 12 -9.17 -8.97 -29.80
CA ALA A 12 -10.56 -9.36 -30.04
C ALA A 12 -11.48 -8.50 -29.18
N LEU A 13 -12.28 -7.66 -29.86
CA LEU A 13 -13.44 -6.98 -29.29
C LEU A 13 -14.53 -8.01 -28.97
N ALA A 14 -15.17 -7.89 -27.81
CA ALA A 14 -16.44 -8.55 -27.52
C ALA A 14 -17.45 -7.53 -27.01
N THR A 15 -18.58 -7.46 -27.72
CA THR A 15 -19.68 -6.48 -27.62
C THR A 15 -20.79 -6.99 -26.69
N LEU A 16 -21.49 -6.02 -26.07
CA LEU A 16 -22.75 -6.02 -25.31
C LEU A 16 -23.64 -7.28 -25.30
N MET A 17 -24.26 -7.53 -24.13
CA MET A 17 -25.71 -7.77 -24.03
C MET A 17 -26.31 -7.07 -22.80
N VAL A 18 -27.22 -6.12 -23.05
CA VAL A 18 -28.16 -5.56 -22.07
C VAL A 18 -29.42 -6.43 -22.12
N LEU A 19 -29.85 -6.96 -20.97
CA LEU A 19 -31.15 -7.60 -20.82
C LEU A 19 -31.99 -6.74 -19.87
N ALA A 20 -32.88 -5.94 -20.47
CA ALA A 20 -34.00 -5.32 -19.80
C ALA A 20 -35.27 -6.16 -20.09
N THR A 21 -35.86 -6.71 -19.04
CA THR A 21 -37.20 -7.34 -18.99
C THR A 21 -37.63 -7.24 -17.52
N GLY A 22 -38.82 -6.85 -17.07
CA GLY A 22 -40.13 -6.45 -17.60
C GLY A 22 -40.94 -6.04 -16.35
N CYS A 23 -41.78 -4.99 -16.40
CA CYS A 23 -43.22 -5.01 -16.73
C CYS A 23 -44.15 -5.35 -15.55
N GLY A 24 -45.06 -4.41 -15.22
CA GLY A 24 -46.44 -4.76 -14.84
C GLY A 24 -47.07 -4.00 -13.65
N GLY A 25 -48.06 -3.14 -13.92
CA GLY A 25 -49.20 -2.93 -13.01
C GLY A 25 -49.66 -1.47 -12.82
N ASN A 26 -50.76 -1.09 -13.51
CA ASN A 26 -51.52 0.16 -13.32
C ASN A 26 -52.23 0.24 -11.95
N ASP A 27 -52.42 1.43 -11.38
CA ASP A 27 -53.70 2.19 -11.43
C ASP A 27 -53.70 3.42 -10.50
N LYS A 28 -54.52 4.40 -10.88
CA LYS A 28 -54.74 5.71 -10.24
C LYS A 28 -55.37 5.59 -8.85
N GLN A 29 -55.18 6.60 -7.98
CA GLN A 29 -56.24 7.46 -7.42
C GLN A 29 -55.81 8.17 -6.11
N ASP A 30 -56.20 9.44 -6.02
CA ASP A 30 -55.86 10.44 -5.01
C ASP A 30 -56.33 10.12 -3.58
N ASN A 31 -55.54 10.47 -2.55
CA ASN A 31 -55.89 11.46 -1.51
C ASN A 31 -54.96 11.43 -0.29
N HIS A 32 -54.63 12.65 0.17
CA HIS A 32 -54.27 13.10 1.50
C HIS A 32 -53.92 12.07 2.60
N ALA A 33 -52.68 12.13 3.08
CA ALA A 33 -52.42 12.27 4.52
C ALA A 33 -51.07 12.97 4.72
N ALA A 34 -51.10 14.10 5.42
CA ALA A 34 -49.91 14.73 5.96
C ALA A 34 -49.35 13.81 7.05
N GLU A 35 -48.21 13.18 6.80
CA GLU A 35 -47.36 12.66 7.84
C GLU A 35 -45.97 13.26 7.69
N THR A 36 -45.60 14.00 8.74
CA THR A 36 -44.28 14.49 9.07
C THR A 36 -43.28 13.34 9.04
N SER A 37 -42.82 12.98 7.85
CA SER A 37 -41.61 12.20 7.70
C SER A 37 -40.46 13.19 7.82
N MET A 38 -39.89 13.25 9.02
CA MET A 38 -38.51 13.63 9.20
C MET A 38 -37.73 12.84 8.15
N THR A 39 -37.35 13.51 7.07
CA THR A 39 -36.28 13.03 6.21
C THR A 39 -35.06 13.06 7.12
N THR A 40 -34.86 11.97 7.85
CA THR A 40 -33.55 11.59 8.33
C THR A 40 -32.76 11.45 7.05
N THR A 41 -32.17 12.55 6.61
CA THR A 41 -31.04 12.54 5.71
C THR A 41 -30.04 11.68 6.46
N THR A 42 -30.08 10.37 6.21
CA THR A 42 -28.95 9.50 6.44
C THR A 42 -27.96 9.94 5.36
N THR A 43 -27.45 11.17 5.52
CA THR A 43 -26.12 11.53 5.15
C THR A 43 -25.32 10.43 5.81
N THR A 44 -25.02 9.41 5.03
CA THR A 44 -23.96 8.49 5.36
C THR A 44 -22.73 9.38 5.29
N MET A 45 -22.48 10.15 6.35
CA MET A 45 -21.19 10.71 6.70
C MET A 45 -20.32 9.49 7.04
N ARG A 46 -20.06 8.67 6.02
CA ARG A 46 -18.75 8.09 5.86
C ARG A 46 -17.97 9.25 5.28
N THR A 47 -17.57 10.18 6.14
CA THR A 47 -16.53 11.16 5.84
C THR A 47 -15.39 10.33 5.27
N SER A 48 -15.27 10.25 3.95
CA SER A 48 -14.20 9.46 3.37
C SER A 48 -12.93 10.19 3.77
N SER A 49 -11.96 9.44 4.29
CA SER A 49 -10.64 9.95 4.67
C SER A 49 -9.87 10.48 3.45
N ASP A 50 -10.49 10.51 2.27
CA ASP A 50 -9.89 10.94 1.00
C ASP A 50 -9.49 12.41 1.01
N HIS A 51 -10.16 13.26 1.79
CA HIS A 51 -9.77 14.66 1.97
C HIS A 51 -8.51 14.82 2.84
N LEU A 52 -8.16 13.79 3.61
CA LEU A 52 -6.93 13.74 4.42
C LEU A 52 -5.72 13.26 3.61
N LEU A 53 -5.95 12.60 2.46
CA LEU A 53 -4.88 12.15 1.57
C LEU A 53 -4.19 13.33 0.89
N LEU A 54 -2.91 13.16 0.57
CA LEU A 54 -2.15 14.02 -0.32
C LEU A 54 -2.84 14.14 -1.68
N SER A 55 -3.04 15.37 -2.13
CA SER A 55 -3.50 15.71 -3.47
C SER A 55 -2.35 15.67 -4.46
N SER A 56 -2.67 15.56 -5.75
CA SER A 56 -1.67 15.37 -6.81
C SER A 56 -0.59 16.47 -6.88
N ASN A 57 -0.89 17.68 -6.41
CA ASN A 57 0.04 18.81 -6.36
C ASN A 57 0.97 18.81 -5.13
N GLU A 58 0.71 17.95 -4.16
CA GLU A 58 1.56 17.77 -2.97
C GLU A 58 2.64 16.69 -3.21
N PHE A 59 2.45 15.83 -4.21
CA PHE A 59 3.49 14.93 -4.70
C PHE A 59 4.61 15.68 -5.44
N PRO A 60 5.82 15.09 -5.55
CA PRO A 60 6.94 15.74 -6.22
C PRO A 60 6.60 16.15 -7.66
N THR A 61 7.16 17.29 -8.10
CA THR A 61 6.94 17.80 -9.45
C THR A 61 7.22 16.73 -10.51
N GLY A 62 6.28 16.54 -11.44
CA GLY A 62 6.39 15.54 -12.49
C GLY A 62 5.95 14.12 -12.09
N ALA A 63 5.57 13.90 -10.83
CA ALA A 63 4.92 12.67 -10.42
C ALA A 63 3.50 12.60 -11.01
N LEU A 64 3.14 11.45 -11.56
CA LEU A 64 1.82 11.18 -12.11
C LEU A 64 1.01 10.38 -11.10
N LYS A 65 -0.23 10.81 -10.84
CA LYS A 65 -1.14 10.01 -10.01
C LYS A 65 -1.35 8.65 -10.66
N ILE A 66 -1.27 7.61 -9.83
CA ILE A 66 -1.54 6.24 -10.25
C ILE A 66 -2.80 5.72 -9.54
N GLU A 67 -3.57 4.91 -10.23
CA GLU A 67 -4.65 4.16 -9.60
C GLU A 67 -4.06 2.93 -8.92
N LEU A 68 -4.32 2.81 -7.63
CA LEU A 68 -3.87 1.68 -6.82
C LEU A 68 -5.08 0.82 -6.44
N PRO A 69 -5.18 -0.40 -7.00
CA PRO A 69 -6.18 -1.35 -6.53
C PRO A 69 -5.96 -1.64 -5.05
N LYS A 70 -7.04 -1.65 -4.26
CA LYS A 70 -6.98 -1.82 -2.80
C LYS A 70 -6.20 -3.07 -2.41
N GLU A 71 -6.44 -4.17 -3.13
CA GLU A 71 -5.75 -5.44 -2.93
C GLU A 71 -4.23 -5.35 -3.16
N SER A 72 -3.79 -4.53 -4.10
CA SER A 72 -2.36 -4.30 -4.38
C SER A 72 -1.70 -3.50 -3.27
N VAL A 73 -2.38 -2.49 -2.72
CA VAL A 73 -1.86 -1.71 -1.58
C VAL A 73 -1.77 -2.57 -0.32
N VAL A 74 -2.81 -3.34 -0.03
CA VAL A 74 -2.85 -4.28 1.10
C VAL A 74 -1.70 -5.28 1.01
N THR A 75 -1.49 -5.85 -0.18
CA THR A 75 -0.41 -6.82 -0.42
C THR A 75 0.96 -6.15 -0.33
N GLY A 76 1.12 -4.95 -0.89
CA GLY A 76 2.39 -4.22 -0.90
C GLY A 76 2.87 -3.83 0.50
N PHE A 77 2.00 -3.24 1.32
CA PHE A 77 2.33 -2.89 2.71
C PHE A 77 2.51 -4.13 3.60
N GLY A 78 1.62 -5.13 3.46
CA GLY A 78 1.71 -6.37 4.21
C GLY A 78 2.88 -7.28 3.81
N ASN A 79 3.56 -7.00 2.69
CA ASN A 79 4.70 -7.78 2.20
C ASN A 79 5.90 -6.92 1.80
N SER A 80 6.12 -5.79 2.47
CA SER A 80 7.22 -4.88 2.12
C SER A 80 8.61 -5.53 2.20
N THR A 81 8.73 -6.63 2.95
CA THR A 81 9.97 -7.41 3.11
C THR A 81 10.05 -8.64 2.20
N GLY A 82 8.98 -8.97 1.47
CA GLY A 82 8.88 -10.20 0.67
C GLY A 82 8.72 -11.49 1.50
N ALA A 83 8.59 -11.38 2.84
CA ALA A 83 8.55 -12.49 3.78
C ALA A 83 7.16 -13.09 4.01
N SER A 84 6.08 -12.35 3.73
CA SER A 84 4.71 -12.87 3.91
C SER A 84 4.31 -13.74 2.71
N ASP A 85 3.37 -14.67 2.95
CA ASP A 85 2.91 -15.65 1.96
C ASP A 85 2.45 -14.94 0.68
N ASN A 86 3.36 -14.89 -0.28
CA ASN A 86 3.04 -14.44 -1.62
C ASN A 86 2.09 -15.48 -2.19
N LYS A 87 0.83 -15.13 -2.40
CA LYS A 87 -0.12 -15.96 -3.17
C LYS A 87 0.42 -16.30 -4.59
N ASN A 88 1.43 -15.55 -5.04
CA ASN A 88 2.15 -15.72 -6.30
C ASN A 88 3.50 -16.47 -6.17
N ALA A 89 3.98 -16.76 -4.95
CA ALA A 89 5.16 -17.59 -4.74
C ALA A 89 4.77 -19.05 -5.04
N GLN A 90 5.51 -19.68 -5.94
CA GLN A 90 5.21 -21.02 -6.42
C GLN A 90 5.95 -22.08 -5.56
N GLY A 91 6.18 -21.79 -4.28
CA GLY A 91 6.92 -22.65 -3.37
C GLY A 91 7.02 -22.07 -1.94
N PRO A 92 7.50 -22.88 -0.99
CA PRO A 92 7.63 -22.46 0.41
C PRO A 92 8.61 -21.30 0.55
N VAL A 93 8.25 -20.30 1.34
CA VAL A 93 9.16 -19.22 1.78
C VAL A 93 9.86 -19.70 3.04
N THR A 94 11.19 -19.66 3.05
CA THR A 94 11.98 -19.89 4.28
C THR A 94 12.67 -18.60 4.70
N VAL A 95 12.52 -18.24 5.97
CA VAL A 95 13.15 -17.06 6.57
C VAL A 95 14.15 -17.51 7.63
N THR A 96 15.31 -16.86 7.68
CA THR A 96 16.31 -17.03 8.73
C THR A 96 16.64 -15.66 9.33
N PRO A 97 16.49 -15.46 10.65
CA PRO A 97 16.01 -16.41 11.65
C PRO A 97 14.55 -16.86 11.46
N ALA A 98 14.19 -18.05 11.92
CA ALA A 98 12.87 -18.65 11.65
C ALA A 98 11.73 -17.90 12.36
N GLU A 99 12.02 -17.35 13.54
CA GLU A 99 11.11 -16.49 14.31
C GLU A 99 10.68 -15.25 13.53
N CYS A 100 11.47 -14.81 12.54
CA CYS A 100 11.10 -13.68 11.70
C CYS A 100 9.98 -13.98 10.71
N LEU A 101 9.75 -15.25 10.34
CA LEU A 101 8.61 -15.59 9.49
C LEU A 101 7.29 -15.29 10.21
N GLY A 102 7.13 -15.80 11.43
CA GLY A 102 5.92 -15.57 12.23
C GLY A 102 5.72 -14.10 12.56
N ALA A 103 6.79 -13.40 12.95
CA ALA A 103 6.73 -11.96 13.23
C ALA A 103 6.30 -11.13 12.00
N GLN A 104 6.77 -11.46 10.80
CA GLN A 104 6.37 -10.80 9.56
C GLN A 104 4.93 -11.15 9.16
N GLN A 105 4.47 -12.39 9.39
CA GLN A 105 3.09 -12.78 9.15
C GLN A 105 2.10 -12.06 10.09
N ASP A 106 2.45 -11.93 11.36
CA ASP A 106 1.65 -11.17 12.34
C ASP A 106 1.55 -9.70 11.96
N LEU A 107 2.68 -9.09 11.57
CA LEU A 107 2.71 -7.71 11.05
C LEU A 107 1.84 -7.57 9.79
N ALA A 108 1.95 -8.50 8.84
CA ALA A 108 1.13 -8.51 7.63
C ALA A 108 -0.37 -8.57 7.96
N ASN A 109 -0.77 -9.41 8.92
CA ASN A 109 -2.16 -9.52 9.36
C ASN A 109 -2.66 -8.23 10.03
N GLN A 110 -1.84 -7.59 10.87
CA GLN A 110 -2.16 -6.30 11.47
C GLN A 110 -2.35 -5.22 10.39
N LEU A 111 -1.44 -5.15 9.41
CA LEU A 111 -1.55 -4.18 8.31
C LEU A 111 -2.78 -4.46 7.45
N GLN A 112 -3.10 -5.72 7.16
CA GLN A 112 -4.33 -6.09 6.43
C GLN A 112 -5.59 -5.60 7.15
N GLN A 113 -5.65 -5.70 8.48
CA GLN A 113 -6.76 -5.18 9.27
C GLN A 113 -6.85 -3.65 9.18
N LEU A 114 -5.72 -2.94 9.30
CA LEU A 114 -5.67 -1.48 9.14
C LEU A 114 -6.17 -1.05 7.75
N MET A 115 -5.87 -1.81 6.70
CA MET A 115 -6.30 -1.50 5.34
C MET A 115 -7.80 -1.71 5.07
N GLN A 116 -8.55 -2.39 5.94
CA GLN A 116 -9.97 -2.64 5.69
C GLN A 116 -10.78 -1.34 5.62
N ASN A 117 -10.45 -0.37 6.48
CA ASN A 117 -11.10 0.94 6.60
C ASN A 117 -10.14 2.09 6.26
N ALA A 118 -9.29 1.89 5.26
CA ALA A 118 -8.33 2.89 4.81
C ALA A 118 -8.68 3.49 3.44
N SER A 119 -8.27 4.74 3.28
CA SER A 119 -8.20 5.47 2.01
C SER A 119 -6.75 5.47 1.51
N PHE A 120 -6.56 5.53 0.19
CA PHE A 120 -5.26 5.39 -0.45
C PHE A 120 -5.07 6.39 -1.57
N THR A 121 -3.85 6.89 -1.73
CA THR A 121 -3.41 7.62 -2.93
C THR A 121 -1.99 7.18 -3.29
N GLY A 122 -1.63 7.36 -4.55
CA GLY A 122 -0.29 7.05 -5.01
C GLY A 122 0.11 7.90 -6.20
N ALA A 123 1.43 8.05 -6.34
CA ALA A 123 2.03 8.74 -7.47
C ALA A 123 3.31 8.03 -7.90
N GLN A 124 3.62 8.12 -9.19
CA GLN A 124 4.84 7.56 -9.78
C GLN A 124 5.65 8.65 -10.49
N GLN A 125 6.94 8.70 -10.22
CA GLN A 125 7.90 9.54 -10.92
C GLN A 125 8.47 8.85 -12.17
N ALA A 126 9.03 9.65 -13.08
CA ALA A 126 9.60 9.17 -14.33
C ALA A 126 10.83 8.24 -14.14
N ASP A 127 11.52 8.35 -13.00
CA ASP A 127 12.61 7.47 -12.58
C ASP A 127 12.13 6.10 -12.03
N GLY A 128 10.81 5.87 -12.02
CA GLY A 128 10.19 4.66 -11.50
C GLY A 128 10.00 4.62 -9.99
N THR A 129 10.25 5.72 -9.28
CA THR A 129 9.89 5.87 -7.86
C THR A 129 8.37 5.92 -7.71
N VAL A 130 7.83 5.09 -6.82
CA VAL A 130 6.41 5.02 -6.50
C VAL A 130 6.22 5.40 -5.04
N PHE A 131 5.34 6.37 -4.82
CA PHE A 131 4.86 6.77 -3.51
C PHE A 131 3.45 6.21 -3.30
N THR A 132 3.19 5.68 -2.12
CA THR A 132 1.85 5.26 -1.70
C THR A 132 1.59 5.78 -0.30
N GLU A 133 0.52 6.55 -0.17
CA GLU A 133 0.01 7.01 1.12
C GLU A 133 -1.26 6.25 1.47
N VAL A 134 -1.38 5.95 2.75
CA VAL A 134 -2.55 5.31 3.36
C VAL A 134 -2.99 6.11 4.57
N ILE A 135 -4.28 6.40 4.64
CA ILE A 135 -4.93 6.91 5.86
C ILE A 135 -5.93 5.87 6.33
N SER A 136 -5.67 5.26 7.49
CA SER A 136 -6.58 4.33 8.14
C SER A 136 -7.31 5.00 9.30
N MET A 137 -8.62 4.74 9.39
CA MET A 137 -9.47 5.17 10.51
C MET A 137 -9.23 4.37 11.80
N THR A 138 -8.12 3.65 11.89
CA THR A 138 -7.76 2.81 13.03
C THR A 138 -6.29 3.02 13.35
N ALA A 139 -5.97 3.11 14.63
CA ALA A 139 -4.62 3.28 15.13
C ALA A 139 -3.82 1.98 14.95
N ALA A 140 -2.63 2.10 14.36
CA ALA A 140 -1.65 1.03 14.31
C ALA A 140 -1.00 0.85 15.69
N ASP A 141 -0.75 -0.39 16.07
CA ASP A 141 0.10 -0.73 17.19
C ASP A 141 1.56 -0.56 16.76
N LEU A 142 2.09 0.65 16.94
CA LEU A 142 3.46 1.01 16.57
C LEU A 142 4.51 0.27 17.41
N GLY A 143 4.16 -0.15 18.62
CA GLY A 143 5.02 -0.97 19.47
C GLY A 143 5.30 -2.32 18.82
N LYS A 144 4.24 -2.99 18.35
CA LYS A 144 4.39 -4.25 17.59
C LYS A 144 5.22 -4.09 16.33
N ILE A 145 5.00 -3.01 15.57
CA ILE A 145 5.78 -2.74 14.35
C ILE A 145 7.26 -2.55 14.70
N SER A 146 7.57 -1.73 15.71
CA SER A 146 8.93 -1.49 16.20
C SER A 146 9.60 -2.77 16.72
N ASP A 147 8.87 -3.63 17.42
CA ASP A 147 9.36 -4.90 17.93
C ASP A 147 9.72 -5.88 16.81
N VAL A 148 8.92 -5.92 15.74
CA VAL A 148 9.23 -6.73 14.55
C VAL A 148 10.46 -6.18 13.83
N ILE A 149 10.54 -4.87 13.63
CA ILE A 149 11.70 -4.21 12.99
C ILE A 149 12.99 -4.52 13.78
N THR A 150 12.94 -4.41 15.11
CA THR A 150 14.12 -4.62 15.96
C THR A 150 14.56 -6.09 15.98
N ARG A 151 13.60 -7.02 16.12
CA ARG A 151 13.92 -8.47 16.15
C ARG A 151 14.37 -9.00 14.79
N CYS A 152 13.88 -8.41 13.71
CA CYS A 152 14.11 -8.85 12.33
C CYS A 152 14.84 -7.81 11.49
N ALA A 153 15.71 -7.02 12.12
CA ALA A 153 16.49 -5.97 11.48
C ALA A 153 17.37 -6.50 10.34
N GLN A 154 17.74 -7.78 10.40
CA GLN A 154 18.34 -8.48 9.28
C GLN A 154 17.78 -9.90 9.19
N MET A 155 17.38 -10.29 8.00
CA MET A 155 16.91 -11.65 7.73
C MET A 155 17.32 -12.11 6.33
N ARG A 156 17.38 -13.43 6.15
CA ARG A 156 17.58 -14.07 4.85
C ARG A 156 16.31 -14.76 4.43
N LEU A 157 15.94 -14.57 3.17
CA LEU A 157 14.81 -15.22 2.54
C LEU A 157 15.31 -16.14 1.44
N THR A 158 14.66 -17.29 1.34
CA THR A 158 14.68 -18.11 0.12
C THR A 158 13.25 -18.33 -0.31
N THR A 159 12.97 -18.03 -1.56
CA THR A 159 11.62 -18.13 -2.15
C THR A 159 11.71 -18.56 -3.61
N THR A 160 10.59 -19.00 -4.17
CA THR A 160 10.49 -19.36 -5.59
C THR A 160 9.47 -18.46 -6.27
N VAL A 161 9.91 -17.68 -7.25
CA VAL A 161 9.08 -16.75 -8.01
C VAL A 161 9.16 -17.13 -9.49
N LEU A 162 8.01 -17.36 -10.11
CA LEU A 162 7.90 -17.75 -11.54
C LEU A 162 8.81 -18.94 -11.90
N GLY A 163 8.83 -19.97 -11.05
CA GLY A 163 9.66 -21.16 -11.22
C GLY A 163 11.18 -20.95 -11.01
N LYS A 164 11.63 -19.74 -10.66
CA LYS A 164 13.02 -19.44 -10.34
C LYS A 164 13.20 -19.30 -8.84
N GLN A 165 14.18 -20.01 -8.30
CA GLN A 165 14.55 -19.85 -6.89
C GLN A 165 15.33 -18.55 -6.73
N LEU A 166 14.80 -17.66 -5.89
CA LEU A 166 15.52 -16.54 -5.32
C LEU A 166 16.23 -17.07 -4.07
N THR A 167 17.54 -17.31 -4.20
CA THR A 167 18.39 -17.74 -3.09
C THR A 167 19.18 -16.55 -2.54
N ASN A 168 19.56 -16.63 -1.27
CA ASN A 168 20.40 -15.63 -0.59
C ASN A 168 19.84 -14.21 -0.59
N THR A 169 18.52 -14.05 -0.67
CA THR A 169 17.90 -12.74 -0.52
C THR A 169 18.16 -12.23 0.88
N THR A 170 19.03 -11.24 1.04
CA THR A 170 19.28 -10.60 2.33
C THR A 170 18.43 -9.36 2.42
N VAL A 171 17.59 -9.29 3.45
CA VAL A 171 16.78 -8.12 3.77
C VAL A 171 17.33 -7.47 5.04
N THR A 172 17.56 -6.17 4.97
CA THR A 172 17.98 -5.35 6.10
C THR A 172 16.93 -4.27 6.32
N ILE A 173 16.50 -4.12 7.57
CA ILE A 173 15.54 -3.10 8.02
C ILE A 173 16.27 -2.20 9.00
N GLU A 174 16.30 -0.90 8.70
CA GLU A 174 17.02 0.10 9.47
C GLU A 174 16.03 1.19 9.90
N THR A 175 15.91 1.42 11.21
CA THR A 175 15.12 2.54 11.72
C THR A 175 15.76 3.85 11.31
N LEU A 176 14.93 4.81 10.91
CA LEU A 176 15.33 6.14 10.50
C LEU A 176 14.99 7.16 11.58
N PRO A 177 15.73 8.29 11.66
CA PRO A 177 15.25 9.44 12.41
C PRO A 177 13.90 9.91 11.84
N LEU A 178 13.06 10.46 12.71
CA LEU A 178 11.80 11.06 12.27
C LEU A 178 12.04 12.50 11.81
N PRO A 179 11.37 12.96 10.74
CA PRO A 179 11.46 14.34 10.30
C PRO A 179 10.90 15.30 11.38
N ASP A 180 11.46 16.50 11.39
CA ASP A 180 11.00 17.58 12.28
C ASP A 180 9.50 17.84 12.05
N GLY A 181 8.72 17.87 13.13
CA GLY A 181 7.25 18.02 13.08
C GLY A 181 6.46 16.71 13.21
N VAL A 182 7.10 15.55 13.05
CA VAL A 182 6.50 14.23 13.38
C VAL A 182 6.91 13.77 14.79
N ASN A 183 8.02 14.29 15.32
CA ASN A 183 8.48 14.01 16.68
C ASN A 183 7.41 14.34 17.75
N GLY A 184 7.17 13.39 18.66
CA GLY A 184 6.15 13.48 19.72
C GLY A 184 4.75 13.02 19.31
N THR A 185 4.51 12.81 18.01
CA THR A 185 3.39 12.00 17.51
C THR A 185 3.88 10.56 17.54
N GLY A 186 3.10 9.60 18.06
CA GLY A 186 3.50 8.20 18.04
C GLY A 186 3.81 7.82 16.59
N ALA A 187 5.08 7.67 16.24
CA ALA A 187 5.53 7.52 14.86
C ALA A 187 6.82 6.72 14.79
N LEU A 188 7.04 6.08 13.65
CA LEU A 188 8.26 5.36 13.32
C LEU A 188 8.51 5.45 11.81
N ALA A 189 9.78 5.44 11.43
CA ALA A 189 10.19 5.34 10.03
C ALA A 189 11.33 4.34 9.92
N TYR A 190 11.37 3.62 8.81
CA TYR A 190 12.44 2.68 8.53
C TYR A 190 12.72 2.56 7.03
N ARG A 191 13.96 2.19 6.72
CA ARG A 191 14.42 1.79 5.40
C ARG A 191 14.45 0.28 5.33
N THR A 192 13.96 -0.29 4.24
CA THR A 192 14.14 -1.70 3.92
C THR A 192 14.99 -1.81 2.66
N THR A 193 16.14 -2.45 2.77
CA THR A 193 16.97 -2.84 1.63
C THR A 193 16.90 -4.35 1.45
N SER A 194 16.83 -4.79 0.19
CA SER A 194 16.90 -6.21 -0.16
C SER A 194 17.93 -6.39 -1.24
N GLN A 195 18.73 -7.44 -1.12
CA GLN A 195 19.64 -7.87 -2.17
C GLN A 195 19.27 -9.31 -2.55
N SER A 196 18.57 -9.45 -3.67
CA SER A 196 18.18 -10.75 -4.21
C SER A 196 19.12 -11.21 -5.33
N GLN A 197 19.25 -12.52 -5.51
CA GLN A 197 19.99 -13.11 -6.63
C GLN A 197 19.07 -14.00 -7.48
N VAL A 198 19.10 -13.78 -8.80
CA VAL A 198 18.46 -14.66 -9.80
C VAL A 198 19.56 -15.19 -10.72
N GLY A 199 20.03 -16.42 -10.48
CA GLY A 199 21.27 -16.88 -11.11
C GLY A 199 22.44 -15.96 -10.72
N ASP A 200 23.19 -15.46 -11.71
CA ASP A 200 24.32 -14.55 -11.47
C ASP A 200 23.92 -13.06 -11.40
N GLN A 201 22.64 -12.73 -11.56
CA GLN A 201 22.16 -11.35 -11.55
C GLN A 201 21.73 -10.91 -10.14
N SER A 202 22.38 -9.86 -9.63
CA SER A 202 21.97 -9.17 -8.40
C SER A 202 20.83 -8.19 -8.68
N MET A 203 19.79 -8.22 -7.86
CA MET A 203 18.62 -7.34 -7.93
C MET A 203 18.46 -6.62 -6.58
N PRO A 204 19.11 -5.47 -6.38
CA PRO A 204 18.89 -4.67 -5.19
C PRO A 204 17.54 -3.96 -5.27
N THR A 205 16.85 -3.87 -4.13
CA THR A 205 15.69 -2.99 -3.96
C THR A 205 15.85 -2.20 -2.67
N SER A 206 15.33 -0.98 -2.66
CA SER A 206 15.29 -0.13 -1.47
C SER A 206 13.93 0.54 -1.38
N SER A 207 13.42 0.63 -0.16
CA SER A 207 12.18 1.33 0.14
C SER A 207 12.26 2.02 1.49
N TYR A 208 11.43 3.04 1.65
CA TYR A 208 11.23 3.77 2.90
C TYR A 208 9.78 3.62 3.31
N THR A 209 9.53 3.36 4.58
CA THR A 209 8.18 3.27 5.12
C THR A 209 8.10 4.05 6.42
N GLY A 210 7.06 4.88 6.54
CA GLY A 210 6.76 5.67 7.73
C GLY A 210 5.35 5.35 8.21
N TYR A 211 5.18 5.31 9.53
CA TYR A 211 3.87 5.23 10.18
C TYR A 211 3.78 6.30 11.25
N ALA A 212 2.63 6.95 11.37
CA ALA A 212 2.29 7.84 12.47
C ALA A 212 0.85 7.58 12.91
N VAL A 213 0.59 7.77 14.20
CA VAL A 213 -0.76 7.75 14.77
C VAL A 213 -1.09 9.15 15.29
N VAL A 214 -2.09 9.78 14.67
CA VAL A 214 -2.60 11.11 15.01
C VAL A 214 -4.05 10.96 15.42
N ASP A 215 -4.36 11.21 16.69
CA ASP A 215 -5.73 11.15 17.25
C ASP A 215 -6.51 9.86 16.89
N GLY A 216 -5.80 8.73 16.89
CA GLY A 216 -6.37 7.41 16.58
C GLY A 216 -6.43 7.05 15.10
N LEU A 217 -6.01 7.94 14.20
CA LEU A 217 -5.84 7.67 12.77
C LEU A 217 -4.41 7.23 12.48
N THR A 218 -4.23 6.24 11.60
CA THR A 218 -2.90 5.88 11.11
C THR A 218 -2.63 6.55 9.78
N VAL A 219 -1.51 7.27 9.70
CA VAL A 219 -0.88 7.74 8.47
C VAL A 219 0.25 6.78 8.14
N ALA A 220 0.25 6.18 6.96
CA ALA A 220 1.38 5.41 6.47
C ALA A 220 1.82 5.93 5.10
N LEU A 221 3.13 6.10 4.92
CA LEU A 221 3.72 6.45 3.63
C LEU A 221 4.76 5.39 3.27
N HIS A 222 4.72 4.92 2.04
CA HIS A 222 5.71 4.02 1.46
C HIS A 222 6.29 4.63 0.19
N SER A 223 7.60 4.58 0.04
CA SER A 223 8.33 5.00 -1.15
C SER A 223 9.26 3.87 -1.59
N GLN A 224 9.21 3.48 -2.86
CA GLN A 224 10.09 2.48 -3.44
C GLN A 224 10.48 2.85 -4.86
N ASN A 225 11.72 2.55 -5.27
CA ASN A 225 12.13 2.70 -6.65
C ASN A 225 12.15 1.34 -7.34
N LEU A 226 11.35 1.19 -8.40
CA LEU A 226 11.16 -0.06 -9.11
C LEU A 226 12.26 -0.38 -10.14
N THR A 227 13.18 0.55 -10.38
CA THR A 227 14.29 0.39 -11.33
C THR A 227 15.58 -0.13 -10.69
N GLY A 228 15.55 -0.38 -9.37
CA GLY A 228 16.71 -0.84 -8.59
C GLY A 228 17.65 0.28 -8.16
N GLN A 229 17.31 1.54 -8.44
CA GLN A 229 17.97 2.69 -7.84
C GLN A 229 17.55 2.83 -6.36
N GLN A 230 18.36 3.54 -5.57
CA GLN A 230 17.97 3.87 -4.21
C GLN A 230 16.84 4.92 -4.27
N ALA A 231 15.74 4.68 -3.54
CA ALA A 231 14.70 5.69 -3.40
C ALA A 231 15.24 6.93 -2.66
N ASP A 232 14.70 8.10 -2.99
CA ASP A 232 15.11 9.37 -2.40
C ASP A 232 14.55 9.53 -0.97
N GLU A 233 15.46 9.44 0.00
CA GLU A 233 15.17 9.57 1.43
C GLU A 233 14.59 10.94 1.78
N SER A 234 15.15 12.02 1.21
CA SER A 234 14.74 13.38 1.50
C SER A 234 13.32 13.68 0.98
N THR A 235 13.00 13.14 -0.20
CA THR A 235 11.65 13.23 -0.76
C THR A 235 10.66 12.44 0.11
N PHE A 236 11.04 11.24 0.57
CA PHE A 236 10.21 10.47 1.49
C PHE A 236 9.96 11.21 2.81
N GLU A 237 11.00 11.73 3.47
CA GLU A 237 10.89 12.45 4.74
C GLU A 237 9.95 13.66 4.63
N ASN A 238 10.11 14.45 3.56
CA ASN A 238 9.27 15.61 3.31
C ASN A 238 7.81 15.23 3.09
N LEU A 239 7.53 14.24 2.24
CA LEU A 239 6.16 13.76 1.99
C LEU A 239 5.53 13.16 3.25
N PHE A 240 6.31 12.42 4.04
CA PHE A 240 5.81 11.82 5.28
C PHE A 240 5.46 12.90 6.30
N GLY A 241 6.32 13.90 6.46
CA GLY A 241 6.05 15.07 7.29
C GLY A 241 4.78 15.82 6.86
N GLN A 242 4.62 16.06 5.55
CA GLN A 242 3.42 16.70 5.00
C GLN A 242 2.15 15.90 5.24
N ALA A 243 2.16 14.59 5.01
CA ALA A 243 1.01 13.72 5.24
C ALA A 243 0.56 13.74 6.72
N VAL A 244 1.52 13.63 7.65
CA VAL A 244 1.24 13.69 9.09
C VAL A 244 0.70 15.07 9.50
N GLN A 245 1.33 16.13 9.00
CA GLN A 245 0.92 17.51 9.31
C GLN A 245 -0.49 17.80 8.77
N LYS A 246 -0.82 17.35 7.57
CA LYS A 246 -2.15 17.51 6.97
C LYS A 246 -3.24 16.87 7.81
N VAL A 247 -3.01 15.66 8.32
CA VAL A 247 -3.98 14.98 9.20
C VAL A 247 -4.13 15.73 10.52
N ARG A 248 -3.05 16.31 11.04
CA ARG A 248 -3.09 17.10 12.28
C ARG A 248 -3.86 18.41 12.12
N ASP A 249 -3.71 19.10 11.00
CA ASP A 249 -4.27 20.44 10.78
C ASP A 249 -5.76 20.44 10.40
N ILE A 250 -6.30 19.30 9.95
CA ILE A 250 -7.71 19.18 9.53
C ILE A 250 -8.64 18.80 10.72
N GLN A 251 -8.08 18.42 11.87
CA GLN A 251 -8.85 18.15 13.10
C GLN A 251 -9.09 19.42 13.91
#